data_AF-A0A3M2C5M0-F1
#
_entry.id   AF-A0A3M2C5M0-F1
#
_cell.length_a   1.000
_cell.length_b   1.000
_cell.length_c   1.000
_cell.angle_alpha   90.00
_cell.angle_beta   90.00
_cell.angle_gamma   90.00
#
_symmetry.space_group_name_H-M   'P 1'
#
loop_
_entity.id
_entity.type
_entity.pdbx_description
1 polymer ?
#
loop_
_entity_poly.entity_id
_entity_poly.type
_entity_poly.pdbx_seq_one_letter_code
_entity_poly.pdbx_strand_id
1 'polypeptide(L)' 'MRSDRTGDTDGPGGLPLQPECPFCGGRRTELVNPFGSQLSVATYWCLACRSPFEMMKWTATAPDAARPPVGEGGAP' A
#
# COMPACT_ATOMS: atom_id res chain seq x y z
N MET A 1 -15.67 14.32 -17.91
CA MET A 1 -14.39 14.63 -17.23
C MET A 1 -14.36 13.93 -15.87
N ARG A 2 -13.89 12.68 -15.82
CA ARG A 2 -13.62 11.99 -14.54
C ARG A 2 -12.11 12.03 -14.32
N SER A 3 -11.66 13.04 -13.57
CA SER A 3 -10.28 13.16 -13.14
C SER A 3 -10.06 12.21 -11.95
N ASP A 4 -9.89 10.93 -12.26
CA ASP A 4 -9.31 9.96 -11.33
C ASP A 4 -7.82 10.29 -11.20
N ARG A 5 -7.48 11.24 -10.32
CA ARG A 5 -6.08 11.43 -9.93
C ARG A 5 -5.73 10.30 -8.99
N THR A 6 -5.46 9.12 -9.56
CA THR A 6 -4.76 8.03 -8.90
C THR A 6 -3.47 8.63 -8.34
N GLY A 7 -3.40 8.76 -7.01
CA GLY A 7 -2.36 9.51 -6.33
C GLY A 7 -0.99 8.86 -6.53
N ASP A 8 -0.15 9.54 -7.30
CA ASP A 8 1.32 9.59 -7.19
C ASP A 8 2.01 8.26 -6.79
N THR A 9 1.77 7.22 -7.59
CA THR A 9 2.37 5.89 -7.43
C THR A 9 3.75 5.80 -8.09
N ASP A 10 4.63 6.78 -7.86
CA ASP A 10 5.98 6.83 -8.46
C ASP A 10 7.07 6.29 -7.51
N GLY A 11 6.71 5.48 -6.52
CA GLY A 11 7.65 4.88 -5.56
C GLY A 11 8.05 3.44 -5.91
N PRO A 12 9.16 2.95 -5.33
CA PRO A 12 9.62 1.58 -5.56
C PRO A 12 8.54 0.57 -5.17
N GLY A 13 8.20 -0.34 -6.10
CA GLY A 13 7.17 -1.35 -5.87
C GLY A 13 5.73 -0.84 -5.91
N GLY A 14 5.48 0.31 -6.56
CA GLY A 14 4.14 0.88 -6.67
C GLY A 14 3.66 1.54 -5.38
N LEU A 15 4.60 2.04 -4.57
CA LEU A 15 4.33 2.75 -3.34
C LEU A 15 4.12 4.24 -3.60
N PRO A 16 3.26 4.94 -2.84
CA PRO A 16 3.19 6.39 -2.92
C PRO A 16 4.49 7.01 -2.38
N LEU A 17 5.05 8.00 -3.09
CA LEU A 17 6.27 8.67 -2.61
C LEU A 17 6.00 9.50 -1.33
N GLN A 18 4.82 10.11 -1.26
CA GLN A 18 4.43 11.05 -0.20
C GLN A 18 3.02 10.75 0.33
N PRO A 19 2.79 9.60 1.00
CA PRO A 19 1.51 9.30 1.62
C PRO A 19 1.18 10.30 2.72
N GLU A 20 -0.11 10.47 2.97
CA GLU A 20 -0.61 11.29 4.06
C GLU A 20 -0.33 10.62 5.42
N CYS A 21 0.23 11.40 6.35
CA CYS A 21 0.53 10.92 7.70
C CYS A 21 -0.75 10.78 8.53
N PRO A 22 -1.05 9.59 9.10
CA PRO A 22 -2.27 9.36 9.87
C PRO A 22 -2.31 10.12 11.20
N PHE A 23 -1.18 10.65 11.67
CA PHE A 23 -1.10 11.36 12.95
C PHE A 23 -1.35 12.86 12.83
N CYS A 24 -0.97 13.48 11.70
CA CYS A 24 -1.03 14.94 11.53
C CYS A 24 -1.62 15.41 10.20
N GLY A 25 -1.94 14.50 9.28
CA GLY A 25 -2.43 14.83 7.94
C GLY A 25 -1.37 15.42 6.99
N GLY A 26 -0.10 15.52 7.41
CA GLY A 26 0.98 16.05 6.59
C GLY A 26 1.43 15.05 5.50
N ARG A 27 1.86 15.56 4.33
CA ARG A 27 2.41 14.77 3.22
C ARG A 27 3.94 14.81 3.11
N ARG A 28 4.60 15.50 4.03
CA ARG A 28 6.07 15.55 4.11
C ARG A 28 6.57 14.25 4.74
N THR A 29 6.52 13.18 3.97
CA THR A 29 6.84 11.81 4.39
C THR A 29 7.94 11.24 3.51
N GLU A 30 8.80 10.42 4.10
CA GLU A 30 9.88 9.73 3.38
C GLU A 30 9.73 8.22 3.57
N LEU A 31 9.92 7.45 2.50
CA LEU A 31 9.96 6.00 2.56
C LEU A 31 11.25 5.56 3.23
N VAL A 32 11.14 4.90 4.38
CA VAL A 32 12.29 4.37 5.13
C VAL A 32 12.59 2.95 4.69
N ASN A 33 11.55 2.13 4.53
CA ASN A 33 11.70 0.72 4.15
C ASN A 33 10.49 0.24 3.34
N PRO A 34 10.68 -0.29 2.11
CA PRO A 34 9.59 -0.84 1.30
C PRO A 34 8.97 -2.15 1.86
N PHE A 35 9.61 -2.74 2.88
CA PHE A 35 9.12 -3.93 3.59
C PHE A 35 9.21 -3.67 5.10
N GLY A 36 8.11 -3.24 5.71
CA GLY A 36 8.06 -2.93 7.14
C GLY A 36 8.10 -4.17 8.03
N SER A 37 7.38 -4.14 9.15
CA SER A 37 7.28 -5.28 10.08
C SER A 37 6.68 -6.54 9.43
N GLN A 38 5.88 -6.35 8.38
CA GLN A 38 5.26 -7.40 7.59
C GLN A 38 5.57 -7.19 6.10
N LEU A 39 5.60 -8.27 5.32
CA LEU A 39 5.85 -8.20 3.87
C LEU A 39 4.81 -7.37 3.12
N SER A 40 3.61 -7.18 3.68
CA SER A 40 2.50 -6.46 3.05
C SER A 40 2.46 -4.96 3.39
N VAL A 41 3.41 -4.44 4.17
CA VAL A 41 3.47 -3.03 4.56
C VAL A 41 4.79 -2.39 4.17
N ALA A 42 4.78 -1.07 4.06
CA ALA A 42 5.96 -0.23 3.92
C ALA A 42 6.02 0.77 5.10
N THR A 43 7.23 1.08 5.55
CA THR A 43 7.47 1.98 6.67
C THR A 43 7.86 3.36 6.17
N TYR A 44 7.18 4.39 6.67
CA TYR A 44 7.40 5.79 6.36
C TYR A 44 7.79 6.58 7.61
N TRP A 45 8.52 7.68 7.40
CA TRP A 45 8.82 8.67 8.43
C TRP A 45 8.17 10.00 8.07
N CYS A 46 7.38 10.57 8.99
CA CYS A 46 6.82 11.90 8.78
C CYS A 46 7.77 12.99 9.26
N LEU A 47 8.21 13.87 8.37
CA LEU A 47 9.09 15.00 8.70
C LEU A 47 8.37 16.12 9.46
N ALA A 48 7.04 16.20 9.38
CA ALA A 48 6.24 17.23 10.05
C ALA A 48 6.06 16.94 11.54
N CYS A 49 5.55 15.75 11.89
CA CYS A 49 5.31 15.35 13.28
C CYS A 49 6.41 14.46 13.88
N ARG A 50 7.40 14.04 13.07
CA ARG A 50 8.54 13.20 13.49
C ARG A 50 8.12 11.86 14.09
N SER A 51 7.10 11.24 13.49
CA SER A 51 6.61 9.91 13.89
C SER A 51 6.76 8.90 12.75
N PRO A 52 7.16 7.65 13.07
CA PRO A 52 7.13 6.56 12.11
C PRO A 52 5.70 6.03 11.95
N PHE A 53 5.34 5.59 10.75
CA PHE A 53 4.08 4.87 10.51
C PHE A 53 4.24 3.83 9.40
N GLU A 54 3.32 2.87 9.38
CA GLU A 54 3.27 1.83 8.34
C GLU A 54 2.06 2.06 7.43
N MET A 55 2.26 1.87 6.14
CA MET A 55 1.22 1.92 5.12
C MET A 55 1.12 0.55 4.45
N MET A 56 -0.11 0.04 4.31
CA MET A 56 -0.34 -1.19 3.58
C MET A 56 -0.06 -0.99 2.08
N LYS A 57 0.56 -1.99 1.46
CA LYS A 57 0.76 -2.05 0.00
C LYS A 57 -0.55 -2.47 -0.66
N TRP A 58 -1.48 -1.53 -0.79
CA TRP A 58 -2.68 -1.76 -1.59
C TRP A 58 -2.27 -1.66 -3.06
N THR A 59 -1.97 -2.79 -3.68
CA THR A 59 -2.00 -2.87 -5.13
C THR A 59 -3.44 -2.56 -5.55
N ALA A 60 -3.67 -1.38 -6.12
CA ALA A 60 -4.89 -1.07 -6.84
C ALA A 60 -4.91 -1.83 -8.19
N THR A 61 -4.66 -3.13 -8.16
CA THR A 61 -4.93 -4.12 -9.22
C THR A 61 -4.72 -5.51 -8.61
N ALA A 62 -5.75 -5.97 -7.92
CA ALA A 62 -6.22 -7.32 -8.18
C ALA A 62 -7.66 -7.13 -8.65
N PRO A 63 -7.96 -7.09 -9.98
CA PRO A 63 -9.24 -7.65 -10.37
C PRO A 63 -9.20 -9.08 -9.84
N ASP A 64 -10.20 -9.44 -9.03
CA ASP A 64 -10.57 -10.81 -8.69
C ASP A 64 -9.71 -11.87 -9.41
N ALA A 65 -8.51 -12.14 -8.91
CA ALA A 65 -7.68 -13.19 -9.44
C ALA A 65 -8.13 -14.44 -8.70
N ALA A 66 -9.31 -14.89 -9.11
CA ALA A 66 -9.85 -16.22 -8.97
C ALA A 66 -9.22 -17.03 -7.84
N ARG A 67 -9.86 -17.03 -6.67
CA ARG A 67 -9.90 -18.30 -5.93
C ARG A 67 -10.67 -19.25 -6.86
N PRO A 68 -10.06 -20.31 -7.42
CA PRO A 68 -10.88 -21.34 -8.04
C PRO A 68 -11.85 -21.85 -6.95
N PRO A 69 -13.15 -22.08 -7.26
CA PRO A 69 -13.99 -22.79 -6.32
C PRO A 69 -13.28 -24.11 -6.01
N VAL A 70 -13.16 -24.46 -4.73
CA VAL A 70 -12.73 -25.81 -4.35
C VAL A 70 -13.75 -26.76 -4.97
N GLY A 71 -13.39 -27.36 -6.10
CA GLY A 71 -14.22 -28.37 -6.75
C GLY A 71 -14.25 -29.58 -5.85
N GLU A 72 -15.38 -29.80 -5.21
CA GLU A 72 -15.73 -31.06 -4.59
C GLU A 72 -15.72 -32.15 -5.68
N GLY A 73 -14.94 -33.23 -5.49
CA GLY A 73 -14.91 -34.32 -6.47
C GLY A 73 -13.99 -35.49 -6.14
N GLY A 74 -14.54 -36.49 -5.45
CA GLY A 74 -14.38 -37.93 -5.74
C GLY A 74 -13.04 -38.62 -5.40
N ALA A 75 -13.06 -39.41 -4.32
CA ALA A 75 -12.16 -40.56 -4.13
C ALA A 75 -12.94 -41.86 -4.46
N PRO A 76 -12.28 -42.91 -4.99
CA PRO A 76 -12.92 -44.05 -5.63
C PRO A 76 -13.77 -44.93 -4.72
#